data_AF-A0A485D0W3-F1
#
_entry.id   AF-A0A485D0W3-F1
#
_cell.length_a   1.000
_cell.length_b   1.000
_cell.length_c   1.000
_cell.angle_alpha   90.00
_cell.angle_beta   90.00
_cell.angle_gamma   90.00
#
_symmetry.space_group_name_H-M   'P 1'
#
loop_
_entity.id
_entity.type
_entity.pdbx_description
1 polymer ?
#
loop_
_entity_poly.entity_id
_entity_poly.type
_entity_poly.pdbx_seq_one_letter_code
_entity_poly.pdbx_strand_id
1 'polypeptide(L)'
;MTEMITGVDLIKEQLRIAAGLPLSISQQQVRVRGHAIECRINAEDPRTFMPSPGKITRFHAPGGFGVRWESHIYAGYCVPPYYDSDDWQTDRHRR
;
A
#
# COMPACT_ATOMS: atom_id res chain seq x y z
N MET A 1 3.29 4.71 -1.97
CA MET A 1 4.56 5.51 -1.86
C MET A 1 4.45 7.04 -1.85
N THR A 2 4.02 7.67 -2.94
CA THR A 2 4.09 9.14 -3.16
C THR A 2 3.43 9.95 -2.04
N GLU A 3 2.29 9.48 -1.54
CA GLU A 3 1.54 10.14 -0.46
C GLU A 3 2.37 10.28 0.83
N MET A 4 3.23 9.30 1.14
CA MET A 4 3.99 9.27 2.40
C MET A 4 5.11 10.33 2.43
N ILE A 5 5.62 10.71 1.25
CA ILE A 5 6.70 11.71 1.11
C ILE A 5 6.18 13.11 0.79
N THR A 6 5.00 13.24 0.14
CA THR A 6 4.39 14.53 -0.18
C THR A 6 3.33 14.97 0.84
N GLY A 7 2.73 14.04 1.59
CA GLY A 7 1.58 14.29 2.45
C GLY A 7 0.27 14.56 1.70
N VAL A 8 0.26 14.34 0.38
CA VAL A 8 -0.91 14.52 -0.48
C VAL A 8 -1.66 13.19 -0.59
N ASP A 9 -2.96 13.20 -0.29
CA ASP A 9 -3.87 12.07 -0.47
C ASP A 9 -4.40 12.08 -1.91
N LEU A 10 -3.93 11.14 -2.73
CA LEU A 10 -4.24 11.09 -4.15
C LEU A 10 -5.66 10.61 -4.43
N ILE A 11 -6.18 9.68 -3.61
CA ILE A 11 -7.55 9.18 -3.76
C ILE A 11 -8.54 10.31 -3.48
N LYS A 12 -8.29 11.13 -2.46
CA LYS A 12 -9.11 12.30 -2.16
C LYS A 12 -9.09 13.32 -3.31
N GLU A 13 -7.93 13.59 -3.90
CA GLU A 13 -7.84 14.53 -5.03
C GLU A 13 -8.53 13.98 -6.29
N GLN A 14 -8.45 12.67 -6.54
CA GLN A 14 -9.18 12.02 -7.64
C GLN A 14 -10.70 12.18 -7.48
N LEU A 15 -11.24 11.97 -6.28
CA LEU A 15 -12.66 12.17 -5.99
C LEU A 15 -13.10 13.63 -6.21
N ARG A 16 -12.25 14.60 -5.85
CA ARG A 16 -12.52 16.03 -6.08
C ARG A 16 -12.60 16.35 -7.56
N ILE A 17 -11.63 15.89 -8.35
CA ILE A 17 -11.62 16.08 -9.80
C ILE A 17 -12.84 15.42 -10.44
N ALA A 18 -13.19 14.21 -10.02
CA ALA A 18 -14.39 13.52 -10.51
C ALA A 18 -15.69 14.29 -10.20
N ALA A 19 -15.72 15.04 -9.09
CA ALA A 19 -16.83 15.93 -8.75
C ALA A 19 -16.79 17.29 -9.47
N GLY A 20 -15.87 17.50 -10.41
CA GLY A 20 -15.69 18.75 -11.15
C GLY A 20 -15.01 19.87 -10.36
N LEU A 21 -14.43 19.56 -9.19
CA LEU A 21 -13.69 20.52 -8.37
C LEU A 21 -12.23 20.58 -8.81
N PRO A 22 -11.56 21.75 -8.68
CA PRO A 22 -10.13 21.85 -8.94
C PRO A 22 -9.32 21.11 -7.87
N LEU A 23 -8.07 20.80 -8.22
CA LEU A 23 -7.05 20.34 -7.28
C LEU A 23 -7.01 21.25 -6.05
N SER A 24 -6.93 20.66 -4.86
CA SER A 24 -6.86 21.41 -3.61
C SER A 24 -5.48 22.02 -3.34
N ILE A 25 -4.48 21.64 -4.13
CA ILE A 25 -3.06 21.97 -3.94
C ILE A 25 -2.47 22.64 -5.18
N SER A 26 -1.53 23.56 -4.95
CA SER A 26 -0.66 24.13 -5.97
C SER A 26 0.68 23.41 -6.04
N GLN A 27 1.41 23.60 -7.15
CA GLN A 27 2.73 22.98 -7.34
C GLN A 27 3.72 23.39 -6.24
N GLN A 28 3.66 24.62 -5.73
CA GLN A 28 4.55 25.13 -4.68
C GLN A 28 4.28 24.48 -3.31
N GLN A 29 3.08 23.89 -3.12
CA GLN A 29 2.71 23.18 -1.91
C GLN A 29 3.20 21.71 -1.92
N VAL A 30 3.56 21.17 -3.09
CA VAL A 30 4.15 19.83 -3.20
C VAL A 30 5.60 19.88 -2.72
N ARG A 31 5.83 19.46 -1.48
CA ARG A 31 7.17 19.35 -0.89
C ARG A 31 7.47 17.90 -0.55
N VAL A 32 8.53 17.36 -1.15
CA VAL A 32 9.03 16.02 -0.83
C VAL A 32 9.81 16.07 0.48
N ARG A 33 9.45 15.20 1.44
CA ARG A 33 10.09 15.13 2.76
C ARG A 33 10.45 13.70 3.15
N GLY A 34 11.75 13.42 3.23
CA GLY A 34 12.29 12.11 3.60
C GLY A 34 12.13 11.09 2.47
N HIS A 35 12.13 9.81 2.83
CA HIS A 35 11.95 8.70 1.90
C HIS A 35 10.88 7.74 2.42
N ALA A 36 10.25 7.02 1.52
CA ALA A 36 9.44 5.86 1.84
C ALA A 36 9.96 4.68 1.00
N ILE A 37 9.61 3.46 1.39
CA ILE A 37 9.86 2.23 0.65
C ILE A 37 8.57 1.42 0.70
N GLU A 38 8.17 0.85 -0.44
CA GLU A 38 6.98 0.00 -0.56
C GLU A 38 7.42 -1.36 -1.05
N CYS A 39 6.90 -2.38 -0.37
CA CYS A 39 7.15 -3.78 -0.63
C CYS A 39 5.81 -4.46 -0.84
N ARG A 40 5.73 -5.28 -1.89
CA ARG A 40 4.63 -6.22 -2.09
C ARG A 40 4.93 -7.52 -1.36
N ILE A 41 3.96 -8.01 -0.61
CA ILE A 41 3.98 -9.33 0.04
C ILE A 41 3.00 -10.20 -0.73
N ASN A 42 3.52 -11.15 -1.51
CA ASN A 42 2.71 -11.98 -2.39
C ASN A 42 2.58 -13.39 -1.84
N ALA A 43 1.45 -14.05 -2.11
CA ALA A 43 1.32 -15.49 -1.86
C ALA A 43 2.00 -16.29 -2.99
N GLU A 44 3.32 -16.17 -3.10
CA GLU A 44 4.15 -16.82 -4.11
C GLU A 44 5.28 -17.63 -3.45
N ASP A 45 5.75 -18.67 -4.15
CA ASP A 45 6.98 -19.37 -3.75
C ASP A 45 8.20 -18.49 -4.07
N PRO A 46 9.08 -18.17 -3.10
CA PRO A 46 10.19 -17.23 -3.33
C PRO A 46 11.32 -17.79 -4.23
N ARG A 47 11.31 -19.09 -4.53
CA ARG A 47 12.30 -19.75 -5.39
C ARG A 47 11.80 -19.91 -6.82
N THR A 48 10.51 -20.19 -6.99
CA THR A 48 9.91 -20.45 -8.31
C THR A 48 9.02 -19.32 -8.82
N PHE A 49 8.64 -18.38 -7.94
CA PHE A 49 7.68 -17.28 -8.18
C PHE A 49 6.32 -17.78 -8.70
N MET A 50 6.00 -19.05 -8.44
CA MET A 50 4.68 -19.59 -8.75
C MET A 50 3.67 -19.15 -7.67
N PRO A 51 2.42 -18.85 -8.06
CA PRO A 51 1.35 -18.60 -7.10
C PRO A 51 1.21 -19.78 -6.14
N SER A 52 1.13 -19.48 -4.85
CA SER A 52 0.93 -20.41 -3.75
C SER A 52 -0.38 -20.08 -3.02
N PRO A 53 -1.54 -20.25 -3.68
CA PRO A 53 -2.83 -19.98 -3.07
C PRO A 53 -3.08 -20.96 -1.91
N GLY A 54 -3.60 -20.44 -0.81
CA GLY A 54 -3.79 -21.24 0.39
C GLY A 54 -4.53 -20.49 1.48
N LYS A 55 -4.79 -21.20 2.58
CA LYS A 55 -5.41 -20.62 3.76
C LYS A 55 -4.34 -19.97 4.64
N ILE A 56 -4.53 -18.70 4.95
CA ILE A 56 -3.66 -17.98 5.87
C ILE A 56 -4.07 -18.35 7.28
N THR A 57 -3.30 -19.24 7.91
CA THR A 57 -3.60 -19.78 9.25
C THR A 57 -3.24 -18.80 10.36
N ARG A 58 -2.25 -17.93 10.12
CA ARG A 58 -1.82 -16.90 11.05
C ARG A 58 -1.41 -15.66 10.28
N PHE A 59 -1.87 -14.52 10.75
CA PHE A 59 -1.48 -13.21 10.23
C PHE A 59 -1.35 -12.23 11.39
N HIS A 60 -0.29 -11.43 11.38
CA HIS A 60 -0.08 -10.36 12.35
C HIS A 60 0.39 -9.13 11.59
N ALA A 61 -0.51 -8.16 11.43
CA ALA A 61 -0.22 -6.95 10.69
C ALA A 61 0.92 -6.19 11.38
N PRO A 62 1.95 -5.75 10.63
CA PRO A 62 2.98 -4.88 11.18
C PRO A 62 2.38 -3.52 11.51
N GLY A 63 2.94 -2.88 12.53
CA GLY A 63 2.55 -1.54 12.95
C GLY A 63 3.70 -0.83 13.62
N GLY A 64 3.57 0.48 13.77
CA GLY A 64 4.62 1.32 14.37
C GLY A 64 4.68 2.70 13.72
N PHE A 65 5.51 3.59 14.29
CA PHE A 65 5.71 4.91 13.72
C PHE A 65 6.39 4.80 12.35
N GLY A 66 5.74 5.36 11.32
CA GLY A 66 6.26 5.35 9.95
C GLY A 66 5.82 4.15 9.11
N VAL A 67 5.18 3.14 9.71
CA VAL A 67 4.70 1.95 8.99
C VAL A 67 3.24 2.17 8.55
N ARG A 68 2.96 1.97 7.26
CA ARG A 68 1.62 1.91 6.67
C ARG A 68 1.42 0.53 6.06
N TRP A 69 0.35 -0.15 6.44
CA TRP A 69 -0.01 -1.47 5.93
C TRP A 69 -1.33 -1.36 5.17
N GLU A 70 -1.34 -1.82 3.93
CA GLU A 70 -2.53 -1.82 3.07
C GLU A 70 -2.81 -3.24 2.60
N SER A 71 -3.88 -3.81 3.15
CA SER A 71 -4.21 -5.21 2.93
C SER A 71 -5.70 -5.46 2.98
N HIS A 72 -6.12 -6.47 2.24
CA HIS A 72 -7.46 -7.07 2.32
C HIS A 72 -7.43 -8.45 3.02
N ILE A 73 -6.26 -8.88 3.49
CA ILE A 73 -6.01 -10.19 4.08
C ILE A 73 -6.24 -10.17 5.59
N TYR A 74 -6.74 -11.29 6.12
CA TYR A 74 -6.92 -11.52 7.54
C TYR A 74 -6.72 -12.99 7.89
N ALA A 75 -6.51 -13.31 9.18
CA ALA A 75 -6.35 -14.69 9.62
C ALA A 75 -7.62 -15.51 9.29
N GLY A 76 -7.44 -16.64 8.62
CA GLY A 76 -8.51 -17.48 8.11
C GLY A 76 -8.95 -17.18 6.68
N TYR A 77 -8.46 -16.11 6.05
CA TYR A 77 -8.67 -15.81 4.64
C TYR A 77 -8.04 -16.90 3.75
N CYS A 78 -8.76 -17.31 2.71
CA CYS A 78 -8.25 -18.19 1.66
C CYS A 78 -7.94 -17.35 0.43
N VAL A 79 -6.67 -17.32 0.04
CA VAL A 79 -6.24 -16.64 -1.18
C VAL A 79 -6.80 -17.41 -2.39
N PRO A 80 -7.68 -16.80 -3.20
CA PRO A 80 -8.25 -17.47 -4.36
C PRO A 80 -7.20 -17.63 -5.47
N PRO A 81 -7.24 -18.73 -6.25
CA PRO A 81 -6.23 -19.00 -7.29
C PRO A 81 -6.40 -18.16 -8.56
N TYR A 82 -7.48 -17.35 -8.66
CA TYR A 82 -7.85 -16.60 -9.87
C TYR A 82 -7.66 -15.09 -9.75
N TYR A 83 -7.31 -14.59 -8.57
CA TYR A 83 -7.05 -13.17 -8.34
C TYR A 83 -5.60 -12.96 -7.95
N ASP A 84 -5.12 -11.75 -8.16
CA ASP A 84 -3.77 -11.36 -7.79
C ASP A 84 -3.56 -11.55 -6.28
N SER A 85 -2.40 -12.10 -5.91
CA SER A 85 -2.08 -12.50 -4.54
C SER A 85 -1.36 -11.41 -3.73
N ASP A 86 -1.30 -10.22 -4.33
CA ASP A 86 -0.54 -9.06 -3.86
C ASP A 86 -1.15 -8.42 -2.61
N ASP A 87 -0.32 -8.32 -1.58
CA ASP A 87 -0.53 -7.51 -0.39
C ASP A 87 0.56 -6.43 -0.29
N TRP A 88 0.32 -5.33 0.42
CA TRP A 88 1.21 -4.15 0.35
C TRP A 88 1.64 -3.62 1.71
N GLN A 89 2.95 -3.53 1.91
CA GLN A 89 3.57 -2.87 3.06
C GLN A 89 4.35 -1.65 2.61
N THR A 90 4.15 -0.51 3.28
CA THR A 90 5.01 0.67 3.11
C THR A 90 5.66 1.04 4.44
N ASP A 91 6.97 1.26 4.42
CA ASP A 91 7.73 1.83 5.53
C ASP A 91 8.24 3.24 5.18
N ARG A 92 8.23 4.14 6.16
CA ARG A 92 8.73 5.50 6.04
C ARG A 92 9.94 5.68 6.94
N HIS A 93 11.11 5.76 6.32
CA HIS A 93 12.33 6.18 7.00
C HIS A 93 12.50 7.70 6.96
N ARG A 94 12.41 8.33 8.14
CA ARG A 94 12.93 9.69 8.35
C ARG A 94 14.45 9.60 8.58
N ARG A 95 15.23 10.08 7.63
CA ARG A 95 16.53 10.70 7.94
C ARG A 95 16.30 12.20 8.05
#